data_AF-A0A9W9CG85-F1
#
_entry.id   AF-A0A9W9CG85-F1
#
_cell.length_a   1.000
_cell.length_b   1.000
_cell.length_c   1.000
_cell.angle_alpha   90.00
_cell.angle_beta   90.00
_cell.angle_gamma   90.00
#
_symmetry.space_group_name_H-M   'P 1'
#
loop_
_entity.id
_entity.type
_entity.pdbx_description
1 polymer ?
#
loop_
_entity_poly.entity_id
_entity_poly.type
_entity_poly.pdbx_seq_one_letter_code
_entity_poly.pdbx_strand_id
1 'polypeptide(L)'
;MAAPVPPPMPMAPPPPPSPPYKPTRSRDLRIPDDEYKEASAPADLIPVRYSGESLLDTGRVVRITPFKRNVLVTTHRAQIADFEEAKWMIQHGATDVWYQKPKRSWLRQQETLEASGQDTEELQALDNARPVSLETPRIWASSALVTPTDDDIFDCTAGHTIDDAFSGACPICTDEKSEALDGTPLIYYVVLSTCQASEPFIHGAHFNGRQIYRLIRCGSRDAAVAEAFYASGVNGWSAAFSCVMRADNELEGSEEKIKRVDELWMLGEEDEEDDCTRVFF
;
A
#
# COMPACT_ATOMS: atom_id res chain seq x y z
N MET A 1 86.97 21.97 -22.11
CA MET A 1 86.00 23.05 -22.38
C MET A 1 84.72 22.69 -21.66
N ALA A 2 84.44 23.36 -20.54
CA ALA A 2 83.27 23.11 -19.71
C ALA A 2 82.11 24.02 -20.16
N ALA A 3 80.93 23.44 -20.39
CA ALA A 3 79.75 24.16 -20.85
C ALA A 3 79.12 25.00 -19.71
N PRO A 4 78.55 26.18 -20.01
CA PRO A 4 77.99 27.07 -19.01
C PRO A 4 76.61 26.58 -18.51
N VAL A 5 76.38 26.71 -17.21
CA VAL A 5 75.10 26.44 -16.55
C VAL A 5 74.11 27.57 -16.88
N PRO A 6 72.86 27.27 -17.30
CA PRO A 6 71.87 28.29 -17.61
C PRO A 6 71.43 29.04 -16.35
N PRO A 7 71.07 30.34 -16.46
CA PRO A 7 70.62 31.13 -15.34
C PRO A 7 69.27 30.62 -14.80
N PRO A 8 69.00 30.81 -13.50
CA PRO A 8 67.74 30.39 -12.90
C PRO A 8 66.57 31.17 -13.50
N MET A 9 65.50 30.45 -13.87
CA MET A 9 64.27 31.06 -14.39
C MET A 9 63.62 31.93 -13.31
N PRO A 10 63.02 33.08 -13.67
CA PRO A 10 62.26 33.90 -12.74
C PRO A 10 61.07 33.10 -12.21
N MET A 11 60.94 33.07 -10.87
CA MET A 11 59.80 32.43 -10.21
C MET A 11 58.50 33.12 -10.62
N ALA A 12 57.51 32.33 -11.04
CA ALA A 12 56.19 32.86 -11.35
C ALA A 12 55.60 33.55 -10.10
N PRO A 13 54.91 34.69 -10.27
CA PRO A 13 54.24 35.35 -9.14
C PRO A 13 53.18 34.41 -8.54
N PRO A 14 52.97 34.45 -7.22
CA PRO A 14 51.96 33.63 -6.57
C PRO A 14 50.57 33.96 -7.14
N PRO A 15 49.68 32.95 -7.28
CA PRO A 15 48.32 33.18 -7.74
C PRO A 15 47.60 34.18 -6.80
N PRO A 16 46.71 35.02 -7.34
CA PRO A 16 45.95 35.94 -6.51
C PRO A 16 45.12 35.18 -5.46
N PRO A 17 44.92 35.76 -4.26
CA PRO A 17 44.13 35.14 -3.22
C PRO A 17 42.71 34.88 -3.72
N SER A 18 42.23 33.65 -3.52
CA SER A 18 40.85 33.25 -3.82
C SER A 18 39.89 34.25 -3.17
N PRO A 19 38.86 34.75 -3.87
CA PRO A 19 37.85 35.57 -3.24
C PRO A 19 37.24 34.82 -2.05
N PRO A 20 36.92 35.50 -0.94
CA PRO A 20 36.36 34.86 0.24
C PRO A 20 35.11 34.08 -0.17
N TYR A 21 35.12 32.77 0.11
CA TYR A 21 33.95 31.92 -0.01
C TYR A 21 32.83 32.58 0.79
N LYS A 22 31.91 33.27 0.10
CA LYS A 22 30.59 33.47 0.67
C LYS A 22 30.01 32.07 0.71
N PRO A 23 29.69 31.50 1.88
CA PRO A 23 28.89 30.30 1.90
C PRO A 23 27.65 30.69 1.11
N THR A 24 27.49 30.09 -0.07
CA THR A 24 26.21 30.06 -0.75
C THR A 24 25.28 29.59 0.34
N ARG A 25 24.45 30.49 0.89
CA ARG A 25 23.33 30.08 1.73
C ARG A 25 22.78 28.88 1.02
N SER A 26 22.83 27.73 1.69
CA SER A 26 22.33 26.47 1.17
C SER A 26 21.11 26.84 0.36
N ARG A 27 21.19 26.65 -0.96
CA ARG A 27 19.98 26.60 -1.75
C ARG A 27 19.29 25.41 -1.12
N ASP A 28 18.44 25.70 -0.11
CA ASP A 28 17.26 24.92 0.14
C ASP A 28 16.78 24.60 -1.27
N LEU A 29 16.85 23.33 -1.64
CA LEU A 29 16.10 22.82 -2.75
C LEU A 29 14.65 23.03 -2.34
N ARG A 30 14.17 24.28 -2.45
CA ARG A 30 12.78 24.60 -2.57
C ARG A 30 12.41 24.02 -3.93
N ILE A 31 12.08 22.74 -3.88
CA ILE A 31 11.12 22.18 -4.81
C ILE A 31 9.98 23.20 -4.85
N PRO A 32 9.57 23.70 -6.02
CA PRO A 32 8.50 24.68 -6.10
C PRO A 32 7.33 24.21 -5.23
N ASP A 33 6.91 25.03 -4.26
CA ASP A 33 5.84 24.72 -3.29
C ASP A 33 4.46 24.46 -3.96
N ASP A 34 4.38 24.46 -5.30
CA ASP A 34 3.14 24.48 -6.10
C ASP A 34 2.80 23.17 -6.85
N GLU A 35 3.59 22.09 -6.76
CA GLU A 35 3.38 20.93 -7.66
C GLU A 35 2.88 19.64 -7.00
N TYR A 36 2.75 19.60 -5.67
CA TYR A 36 2.19 18.43 -4.99
C TYR A 36 0.67 18.54 -4.88
N LYS A 37 -0.03 17.49 -5.32
CA LYS A 37 -1.45 17.35 -4.99
C LYS A 37 -1.59 17.30 -3.47
N GLU A 38 -2.47 18.10 -2.90
CA GLU A 38 -2.72 18.14 -1.46
C GLU A 38 -3.91 17.24 -1.09
N ALA A 39 -3.84 16.60 0.07
CA ALA A 39 -4.92 15.83 0.66
C ALA A 39 -5.17 16.29 2.09
N SER A 40 -6.39 16.79 2.35
CA SER A 40 -6.81 17.27 3.66
C SER A 40 -7.57 16.21 4.45
N ALA A 41 -8.23 15.29 3.74
CA ALA A 41 -9.04 14.21 4.27
C ALA A 41 -8.66 12.85 3.62
N PRO A 42 -9.06 11.72 4.24
CA PRO A 42 -8.81 10.38 3.68
C PRO A 42 -9.30 10.20 2.24
N ALA A 43 -10.50 10.69 1.93
CA ALA A 43 -11.09 10.62 0.59
C ALA A 43 -10.32 11.43 -0.47
N ASP A 44 -9.59 12.49 -0.08
CA ASP A 44 -8.75 13.26 -1.00
C ASP A 44 -7.49 12.46 -1.40
N LEU A 45 -6.99 11.65 -0.47
CA LEU A 45 -5.78 10.87 -0.64
C LEU A 45 -6.03 9.64 -1.52
N ILE A 46 -7.08 8.89 -1.18
CA ILE A 46 -7.54 7.70 -1.89
C ILE A 46 -9.00 7.92 -2.33
N PRO A 47 -9.22 8.61 -3.46
CA PRO A 47 -10.56 8.84 -3.98
C PRO A 47 -11.19 7.55 -4.48
N VAL A 48 -12.53 7.54 -4.48
CA VAL A 48 -13.33 6.53 -5.18
C VAL A 48 -12.97 6.53 -6.66
N ARG A 49 -13.02 5.35 -7.29
CA ARG A 49 -12.87 5.17 -8.73
C ARG A 49 -13.92 4.21 -9.24
N TYR A 50 -14.80 4.74 -10.08
CA TYR A 50 -15.79 3.94 -10.77
C TYR A 50 -15.18 3.25 -11.98
N SER A 51 -15.71 2.07 -12.30
CA SER A 51 -15.37 1.31 -13.49
C SER A 51 -15.63 2.16 -14.74
N GLY A 52 -14.68 2.17 -15.67
CA GLY A 52 -14.72 3.02 -16.88
C GLY A 52 -13.88 4.31 -16.79
N GLU A 53 -13.39 4.70 -15.62
CA GLU A 53 -12.43 5.80 -15.50
C GLU A 53 -11.04 5.42 -16.05
N SER A 54 -10.48 6.29 -16.91
CA SER A 54 -9.15 6.05 -17.49
C SER A 54 -8.01 6.26 -16.48
N LEU A 55 -7.20 5.22 -16.28
CA LEU A 55 -6.05 5.17 -15.38
C LEU A 55 -4.79 5.75 -16.05
N LEU A 56 -4.74 7.06 -16.23
CA LEU A 56 -3.60 7.72 -16.88
C LEU A 56 -2.37 7.85 -15.98
N ASP A 57 -2.56 7.85 -14.65
CA ASP A 57 -1.49 7.98 -13.67
C ASP A 57 -1.58 6.87 -12.61
N THR A 58 -0.53 6.07 -12.53
CA THR A 58 -0.40 4.93 -11.61
C THR A 58 0.42 5.25 -10.36
N GLY A 59 0.99 6.47 -10.27
CA GLY A 59 1.86 6.85 -9.16
C GLY A 59 2.05 8.37 -9.02
N ARG A 60 1.64 8.92 -7.88
CA ARG A 60 1.76 10.36 -7.57
C ARG A 60 2.30 10.62 -6.17
N VAL A 61 2.97 11.76 -5.98
CA VAL A 61 3.31 12.27 -4.66
C VAL A 61 2.19 13.19 -4.18
N VAL A 62 1.64 12.91 -3.01
CA VAL A 62 0.57 13.69 -2.39
C VAL A 62 1.06 14.21 -1.05
N ARG A 63 0.79 15.48 -0.73
CA ARG A 63 1.05 16.04 0.59
C ARG A 63 -0.18 15.86 1.46
N ILE A 64 -0.06 15.12 2.56
CA ILE A 64 -1.11 15.06 3.58
C ILE A 64 -1.01 16.32 4.44
N THR A 65 -1.90 17.28 4.16
CA THR A 65 -1.83 18.65 4.68
C THR A 65 -1.83 18.71 6.22
N PRO A 66 -2.69 17.97 6.95
CA PRO A 66 -2.72 18.01 8.42
C PRO A 66 -1.38 17.63 9.08
N PHE A 67 -0.61 16.73 8.45
CA PHE A 67 0.65 16.20 9.01
C PHE A 67 1.89 16.72 8.29
N LYS A 68 1.70 17.55 7.24
CA LYS A 68 2.76 18.11 6.39
C LYS A 68 3.70 17.04 5.84
N ARG A 69 3.18 15.82 5.56
CA ARG A 69 3.98 14.68 5.11
C ARG A 69 3.71 14.39 3.64
N ASN A 70 4.78 14.16 2.88
CA ASN A 70 4.69 13.71 1.50
C ASN A 70 4.58 12.18 1.50
N VAL A 71 3.64 11.65 0.72
CA VAL A 71 3.43 10.21 0.57
C VAL A 71 3.39 9.85 -0.91
N LEU A 72 3.93 8.69 -1.26
CA LEU A 72 3.86 8.17 -2.62
C LEU A 72 2.62 7.27 -2.73
N VAL A 73 1.61 7.70 -3.47
CA VAL A 73 0.40 6.92 -3.73
C VAL A 73 0.54 6.20 -5.06
N THR A 74 0.43 4.88 -5.07
CA THR A 74 0.40 4.05 -6.28
C THR A 74 -0.94 3.32 -6.42
N THR A 75 -1.44 3.17 -7.65
CA THR A 75 -2.77 2.60 -7.92
C THR A 75 -2.74 1.49 -8.98
N HIS A 76 -1.63 0.77 -9.09
CA HIS A 76 -1.56 -0.37 -10.01
C HIS A 76 -2.38 -1.54 -9.47
N ARG A 77 -2.92 -2.38 -10.37
CA ARG A 77 -3.73 -3.54 -10.01
C ARG A 77 -2.87 -4.61 -9.33
N ALA A 78 -3.31 -5.11 -8.17
CA ALA A 78 -2.65 -6.21 -7.48
C ALA A 78 -2.76 -7.51 -8.29
N GLN A 79 -1.70 -8.29 -8.27
CA GLN A 79 -1.62 -9.61 -8.86
C GLN A 79 -1.68 -10.68 -7.76
N ILE A 80 -1.95 -11.93 -8.15
CA ILE A 80 -1.99 -13.05 -7.22
C ILE A 80 -0.66 -13.17 -6.45
N ALA A 81 0.47 -12.88 -7.10
CA ALA A 81 1.78 -12.89 -6.43
C ALA A 81 1.89 -11.87 -5.28
N ASP A 82 1.20 -10.73 -5.38
CA ASP A 82 1.20 -9.72 -4.33
C ASP A 82 0.33 -10.16 -3.14
N PHE A 83 -0.79 -10.83 -3.42
CA PHE A 83 -1.61 -11.46 -2.39
C PHE A 83 -0.83 -12.56 -1.65
N GLU A 84 -0.13 -13.45 -2.36
CA GLU A 84 0.70 -14.51 -1.76
C GLU A 84 1.81 -13.95 -0.85
N GLU A 85 2.34 -12.75 -1.16
CA GLU A 85 3.34 -12.08 -0.33
C GLU A 85 2.75 -11.58 1.01
N ALA A 86 1.45 -11.25 1.04
CA ALA A 86 0.70 -10.79 2.21
C ALA A 86 -0.07 -11.90 2.94
N LYS A 87 -0.33 -13.03 2.26
CA LYS A 87 -1.20 -14.13 2.71
C LYS A 87 -0.88 -14.63 4.11
N TRP A 88 0.40 -14.86 4.42
CA TRP A 88 0.84 -15.32 5.76
C TRP A 88 0.38 -14.41 6.89
N MET A 89 0.28 -13.10 6.65
CA MET A 89 -0.18 -12.16 7.64
C MET A 89 -1.70 -12.15 7.72
N ILE A 90 -2.39 -12.24 6.58
CA ILE A 90 -3.86 -12.26 6.55
C ILE A 90 -4.40 -13.52 7.26
N GLN A 91 -3.76 -14.67 7.05
CA GLN A 91 -4.18 -15.95 7.64
C GLN A 91 -3.82 -16.09 9.12
N HIS A 92 -2.61 -15.67 9.53
CA HIS A 92 -2.10 -15.97 10.87
C HIS A 92 -1.85 -14.73 11.73
N GLY A 93 -2.01 -13.52 11.19
CA GLY A 93 -1.74 -12.28 11.89
C GLY A 93 -2.93 -11.82 12.73
N ALA A 94 -2.68 -11.55 14.00
CA ALA A 94 -3.61 -10.81 14.83
C ALA A 94 -3.62 -9.33 14.41
N THR A 95 -4.77 -8.69 14.60
CA THR A 95 -4.89 -7.25 14.39
C THR A 95 -4.07 -6.48 15.40
N ASP A 96 -3.61 -5.31 15.01
CA ASP A 96 -2.95 -4.35 15.88
C ASP A 96 -1.57 -4.76 16.46
N VAL A 97 -1.04 -5.91 16.07
CA VAL A 97 0.28 -6.42 16.50
C VAL A 97 1.30 -6.33 15.35
N TRP A 98 2.58 -6.12 15.70
CA TRP A 98 3.68 -6.07 14.75
C TRP A 98 4.33 -7.43 14.56
N TYR A 99 4.68 -7.75 13.32
CA TYR A 99 5.31 -9.00 12.92
C TYR A 99 6.53 -8.75 12.05
N GLN A 100 7.50 -9.67 12.09
CA GLN A 100 8.49 -9.83 11.01
C GLN A 100 8.02 -10.96 10.10
N LYS A 101 8.30 -10.85 8.80
CA LYS A 101 7.98 -11.92 7.87
C LYS A 101 8.67 -13.22 8.30
N PRO A 102 7.95 -14.33 8.50
CA PRO A 102 8.54 -15.60 8.87
C PRO A 102 9.41 -16.15 7.75
N LYS A 103 10.30 -17.07 8.10
CA LYS A 103 11.14 -17.76 7.12
C LYS A 103 10.26 -18.64 6.23
N ARG A 104 10.66 -18.81 4.97
CA ARG A 104 10.00 -19.74 4.02
C ARG A 104 9.87 -21.17 4.56
N SER A 105 10.80 -21.63 5.39
CA SER A 105 10.73 -22.96 6.02
C SER A 105 9.56 -23.08 7.00
N TRP A 106 9.26 -22.00 7.73
CA TRP A 106 8.14 -21.96 8.66
C TRP A 106 6.81 -21.93 7.91
N LEU A 107 6.70 -21.13 6.84
CA LEU A 107 5.50 -21.09 5.99
C LEU A 107 5.18 -22.47 5.39
N ARG A 108 6.17 -23.17 4.84
CA ARG A 108 5.99 -24.54 4.34
C ARG A 108 5.59 -25.53 5.43
N GLN A 109 6.07 -25.34 6.64
CA GLN A 109 5.69 -26.17 7.77
C GLN A 109 4.22 -25.95 8.12
N GLN A 110 3.75 -24.69 8.15
CA GLN A 110 2.33 -24.38 8.36
C GLN A 110 1.45 -25.00 7.28
N GLU A 111 1.79 -24.82 6.00
CA GLU A 111 1.06 -25.45 4.88
C GLU A 111 0.97 -26.99 5.04
N THR A 112 2.03 -27.62 5.55
CA THR A 112 2.04 -29.07 5.78
C THR A 112 1.16 -29.47 6.97
N LEU A 113 1.16 -28.66 8.05
CA LEU A 113 0.32 -28.90 9.23
C LEU A 113 -1.16 -28.75 8.87
N GLU A 114 -1.52 -27.68 8.15
CA GLU A 114 -2.87 -27.42 7.63
C GLU A 114 -3.35 -28.58 6.76
N ALA A 115 -2.55 -29.02 5.78
CA ALA A 115 -2.90 -30.13 4.90
C ALA A 115 -3.04 -31.48 5.64
N SER A 116 -2.48 -31.60 6.84
CA SER A 116 -2.62 -32.77 7.69
C SER A 116 -3.73 -32.67 8.74
N GLY A 117 -4.45 -31.54 8.78
CA GLY A 117 -5.47 -31.24 9.79
C GLY A 117 -4.89 -31.10 11.20
N GLN A 118 -3.61 -30.71 11.32
CA GLN A 118 -2.94 -30.48 12.59
C GLN A 118 -2.95 -28.99 12.93
N ASP A 119 -3.01 -28.69 14.24
CA ASP A 119 -2.98 -27.32 14.73
C ASP A 119 -1.72 -26.59 14.25
N THR A 120 -1.91 -25.42 13.65
CA THR A 120 -0.84 -24.53 13.20
C THR A 120 -0.18 -23.82 14.38
N GLU A 121 1.08 -23.46 14.21
CA GLU A 121 1.77 -22.65 15.22
C GLU A 121 1.33 -21.19 15.09
N GLU A 122 1.01 -20.55 16.21
CA GLU A 122 0.69 -19.13 16.21
C GLU A 122 1.86 -18.29 15.68
N LEU A 123 1.54 -17.30 14.84
CA LEU A 123 2.54 -16.38 14.31
C LEU A 123 3.14 -15.54 15.44
N GLN A 124 4.45 -15.60 15.60
CA GLN A 124 5.14 -14.92 16.70
C GLN A 124 5.11 -13.39 16.55
N ALA A 125 4.43 -12.73 17.48
CA ALA A 125 4.41 -11.28 17.64
C ALA A 125 5.81 -10.72 17.96
N LEU A 126 6.07 -9.48 17.53
CA LEU A 126 7.30 -8.76 17.85
C LEU A 126 7.14 -7.98 19.17
N ASP A 127 7.57 -8.58 20.28
CA ASP A 127 7.41 -8.02 21.64
C ASP A 127 7.95 -6.60 21.84
N ASN A 128 9.04 -6.25 21.13
CA ASN A 128 9.71 -4.95 21.25
C ASN A 128 9.68 -4.20 19.91
N ALA A 129 8.51 -4.13 19.29
CA ALA A 129 8.31 -3.40 18.05
C ALA A 129 8.65 -1.91 18.21
N ARG A 130 9.52 -1.40 17.33
CA ARG A 130 9.95 0.00 17.27
C ARG A 130 9.78 0.48 15.83
N PRO A 131 8.52 0.72 15.41
CA PRO A 131 8.23 1.10 14.04
C PRO A 131 8.80 2.49 13.74
N VAL A 132 9.64 2.55 12.72
CA VAL A 132 10.24 3.80 12.24
C VAL A 132 9.19 4.65 11.51
N SER A 133 9.29 5.97 11.66
CA SER A 133 8.56 6.92 10.83
C SER A 133 9.34 7.19 9.54
N LEU A 134 8.81 6.73 8.39
CA LEU A 134 9.44 6.94 7.09
C LEU A 134 9.25 8.38 6.63
N GLU A 135 10.28 8.96 6.01
CA GLU A 135 10.21 10.32 5.45
C GLU A 135 9.15 10.43 4.35
N THR A 136 9.06 9.41 3.49
CA THR A 136 8.06 9.33 2.42
C THR A 136 7.46 7.92 2.40
N PRO A 137 6.42 7.64 3.20
CA PRO A 137 5.75 6.35 3.16
C PRO A 137 5.05 6.13 1.81
N ARG A 138 4.90 4.86 1.42
CA ARG A 138 4.17 4.46 0.22
C ARG A 138 2.78 3.98 0.59
N ILE A 139 1.77 4.42 -0.15
CA ILE A 139 0.40 3.93 -0.06
C ILE A 139 0.10 3.23 -1.37
N TRP A 140 -0.10 1.92 -1.30
CA TRP A 140 -0.72 1.21 -2.39
C TRP A 140 -2.23 1.26 -2.24
N ALA A 141 -2.86 2.16 -3.00
CA ALA A 141 -4.31 2.22 -3.13
C ALA A 141 -4.76 1.16 -4.14
N SER A 142 -4.84 -0.10 -3.69
CA SER A 142 -5.34 -1.23 -4.50
C SER A 142 -6.82 -1.08 -4.83
N SER A 143 -7.36 -1.95 -5.68
CA SER A 143 -8.79 -1.94 -6.04
C SER A 143 -9.69 -1.96 -4.80
N ALA A 144 -9.31 -2.73 -3.78
CA ALA A 144 -10.00 -2.78 -2.49
C ALA A 144 -10.16 -1.41 -1.77
N LEU A 145 -9.29 -0.43 -2.03
CA LEU A 145 -9.37 0.89 -1.38
C LEU A 145 -9.98 1.98 -2.29
N VAL A 146 -10.09 1.73 -3.59
CA VAL A 146 -10.59 2.73 -4.56
C VAL A 146 -11.98 2.38 -5.08
N THR A 147 -12.33 1.11 -5.18
CA THR A 147 -13.63 0.67 -5.72
C THR A 147 -14.73 0.91 -4.70
N PRO A 148 -15.81 1.65 -5.05
CA PRO A 148 -16.94 1.84 -4.17
C PRO A 148 -17.88 0.63 -4.18
N THR A 149 -18.82 0.57 -3.24
CA THR A 149 -19.82 -0.52 -3.19
C THR A 149 -20.90 -0.40 -4.26
N ASP A 150 -21.13 0.80 -4.78
CA ASP A 150 -22.08 1.15 -5.85
C ASP A 150 -21.42 1.23 -7.23
N ASP A 151 -20.37 0.42 -7.49
CA ASP A 151 -19.61 0.51 -8.74
C ASP A 151 -20.44 0.16 -9.99
N ASP A 152 -20.12 0.84 -11.10
CA ASP A 152 -20.86 0.79 -12.35
C ASP A 152 -20.78 -0.60 -13.03
N ILE A 153 -21.95 -1.19 -13.34
CA ILE A 153 -22.01 -2.51 -14.01
C ILE A 153 -22.25 -2.36 -15.51
N PHE A 154 -21.23 -2.68 -16.31
CA PHE A 154 -21.33 -2.58 -17.78
C PHE A 154 -21.81 -3.87 -18.47
N ASP A 155 -21.70 -5.03 -17.83
CA ASP A 155 -22.07 -6.32 -18.42
C ASP A 155 -23.49 -6.74 -18.00
N CYS A 156 -24.49 -6.21 -18.70
CA CYS A 156 -25.89 -6.58 -18.46
C CYS A 156 -26.30 -7.80 -19.30
N THR A 157 -26.19 -8.98 -18.70
CA THR A 157 -26.65 -10.25 -19.32
C THR A 157 -28.17 -10.46 -19.21
N ALA A 158 -28.83 -9.74 -18.30
CA ALA A 158 -30.28 -9.79 -18.04
C ALA A 158 -31.13 -9.08 -19.10
N GLY A 159 -30.51 -8.44 -20.09
CA GLY A 159 -31.23 -7.76 -21.18
C GLY A 159 -31.95 -6.49 -20.74
N HIS A 160 -31.46 -5.80 -19.70
CA HIS A 160 -31.97 -4.48 -19.28
C HIS A 160 -31.63 -3.35 -20.26
N THR A 161 -31.49 -3.64 -21.55
CA THR A 161 -31.32 -2.62 -22.59
C THR A 161 -32.64 -1.87 -22.72
N ILE A 162 -32.70 -0.68 -22.13
CA ILE A 162 -33.76 0.27 -22.43
C ILE A 162 -33.65 0.56 -23.93
N ASP A 163 -34.77 0.38 -24.65
CA ASP A 163 -34.89 0.58 -26.09
C ASP A 163 -34.12 1.84 -26.55
N ASP A 164 -33.19 1.62 -27.49
CA ASP A 164 -32.27 2.57 -28.14
C ASP A 164 -31.13 3.17 -27.29
N ALA A 165 -29.91 2.72 -27.61
CA ALA A 165 -28.60 3.35 -27.33
C ALA A 165 -27.97 3.14 -25.93
N PHE A 166 -27.85 1.91 -25.47
CA PHE A 166 -27.05 1.63 -24.27
C PHE A 166 -25.53 1.62 -24.57
N SER A 167 -24.82 2.69 -24.19
CA SER A 167 -23.35 2.77 -24.28
C SER A 167 -22.66 2.93 -22.91
N GLY A 168 -23.33 2.58 -21.80
CA GLY A 168 -22.85 2.84 -20.43
C GLY A 168 -23.16 1.73 -19.42
N ALA A 169 -23.20 2.08 -18.13
CA ALA A 169 -23.44 1.19 -17.00
C ALA A 169 -24.94 0.96 -16.76
N CYS A 170 -25.35 -0.30 -16.55
CA CYS A 170 -26.71 -0.75 -16.29
C CYS A 170 -27.20 -0.32 -14.90
N PRO A 171 -28.15 0.62 -14.79
CA PRO A 171 -28.60 1.12 -13.49
C PRO A 171 -29.29 0.02 -12.68
N ILE A 172 -30.12 -0.82 -13.32
CA ILE A 172 -30.85 -1.90 -12.64
C ILE A 172 -29.88 -2.93 -12.05
N CYS A 173 -28.87 -3.36 -12.82
CA CYS A 173 -27.88 -4.30 -12.32
C CYS A 173 -27.00 -3.66 -11.24
N THR A 174 -26.61 -2.39 -11.41
CA THR A 174 -25.80 -1.65 -10.43
C THR A 174 -26.55 -1.56 -9.10
N ASP A 175 -27.82 -1.16 -9.11
CA ASP A 175 -28.67 -1.08 -7.93
C ASP A 175 -28.79 -2.47 -7.26
N GLU A 176 -29.18 -3.51 -8.01
CA GLU A 176 -29.37 -4.86 -7.47
C GLU A 176 -28.09 -5.43 -6.83
N LYS A 177 -26.95 -5.26 -7.49
CA LYS A 177 -25.66 -5.78 -7.00
C LYS A 177 -25.10 -4.95 -5.84
N SER A 178 -25.31 -3.63 -5.85
CA SER A 178 -24.94 -2.77 -4.72
C SER A 178 -25.76 -3.09 -3.48
N GLU A 179 -27.07 -3.32 -3.62
CA GLU A 179 -27.95 -3.73 -2.51
C GLU A 179 -27.53 -5.09 -1.93
N ALA A 180 -27.17 -6.06 -2.79
CA ALA A 180 -26.66 -7.36 -2.37
C ALA A 180 -25.32 -7.23 -1.60
N LEU A 181 -24.42 -6.38 -2.08
CA LEU A 181 -23.13 -6.14 -1.45
C LEU A 181 -23.29 -5.40 -0.11
N ASP A 182 -24.17 -4.41 -0.02
CA ASP A 182 -24.49 -3.68 1.23
C ASP A 182 -25.11 -4.59 2.29
N GLY A 183 -25.86 -5.61 1.86
CA GLY A 183 -26.39 -6.67 2.73
C GLY A 183 -25.33 -7.69 3.20
N THR A 184 -24.14 -7.68 2.61
CA THR A 184 -23.07 -8.65 2.88
C THR A 184 -22.05 -8.07 3.85
N PRO A 185 -21.81 -8.69 5.03
CA PRO A 185 -20.76 -8.25 5.94
C PRO A 185 -19.38 -8.39 5.27
N LEU A 186 -18.66 -7.28 5.11
CA LEU A 186 -17.32 -7.25 4.51
C LEU A 186 -16.24 -6.95 5.55
N ILE A 187 -15.06 -7.55 5.37
CA ILE A 187 -13.83 -7.19 6.10
C ILE A 187 -12.78 -6.72 5.10
N TYR A 188 -12.32 -5.49 5.32
CA TYR A 188 -11.22 -4.86 4.61
C TYR A 188 -9.94 -5.09 5.42
N TYR A 189 -8.97 -5.77 4.81
CA TYR A 189 -7.65 -5.96 5.39
C TYR A 189 -6.69 -4.92 4.84
N VAL A 190 -5.95 -4.27 5.73
CA VAL A 190 -4.87 -3.35 5.37
C VAL A 190 -3.59 -3.81 6.04
N VAL A 191 -2.58 -4.14 5.21
CA VAL A 191 -1.24 -4.50 5.67
C VAL A 191 -0.40 -3.23 5.72
N LEU A 192 -0.13 -2.75 6.93
CA LEU A 192 0.81 -1.67 7.17
C LEU A 192 2.23 -2.20 7.27
N SER A 193 3.21 -1.43 6.85
CA SER A 193 4.61 -1.82 6.96
C SER A 193 5.56 -0.63 7.20
N THR A 194 6.66 -0.91 7.89
CA THR A 194 7.77 0.01 8.10
C THR A 194 9.04 -0.76 8.48
N CYS A 195 10.11 -0.07 8.83
CA CYS A 195 11.34 -0.67 9.34
C CYS A 195 11.35 -0.73 10.88
N GLN A 196 11.94 -1.79 11.43
CA GLN A 196 12.27 -1.89 12.85
C GLN A 196 13.53 -1.09 13.17
N ALA A 197 13.48 -0.17 14.14
CA ALA A 197 14.66 0.54 14.59
C ALA A 197 15.67 -0.42 15.27
N SER A 198 16.93 -0.42 14.81
CA SER A 198 18.03 -1.18 15.42
C SER A 198 18.40 -0.65 16.80
N GLU A 199 18.37 0.68 16.98
CA GLU A 199 18.69 1.37 18.23
C GLU A 199 17.56 2.32 18.66
N PRO A 200 17.41 2.64 19.95
CA PRO A 200 16.35 3.53 20.45
C PRO A 200 16.48 5.00 20.01
N PHE A 201 17.67 5.44 19.56
CA PHE A 201 17.98 6.86 19.28
C PHE A 201 18.63 7.05 17.91
N ILE A 202 17.93 6.75 16.82
CA ILE A 202 18.46 6.95 15.47
C ILE A 202 18.12 8.37 14.99
N HIS A 203 19.15 9.15 14.65
CA HIS A 203 19.01 10.43 13.93
C HIS A 203 19.38 10.20 12.46
N GLY A 204 18.43 10.37 11.54
CA GLY A 204 18.68 10.38 10.10
C GLY A 204 18.11 9.20 9.29
N ALA A 205 18.09 9.36 7.96
CA ALA A 205 17.39 8.54 6.96
C ALA A 205 18.00 7.15 6.67
N HIS A 206 18.91 6.66 7.50
CA HIS A 206 19.57 5.36 7.30
C HIS A 206 18.96 4.28 8.20
N PHE A 207 17.80 3.79 7.79
CA PHE A 207 17.13 2.70 8.49
C PHE A 207 17.68 1.36 8.00
N ASN A 208 18.72 0.84 8.66
CA ASN A 208 19.24 -0.53 8.44
C ASN A 208 18.38 -1.60 9.14
N GLY A 209 17.10 -1.30 9.35
CA GLY A 209 16.13 -2.15 10.05
C GLY A 209 15.55 -3.22 9.15
N ARG A 210 15.09 -4.32 9.75
CA ARG A 210 14.24 -5.29 9.03
C ARG A 210 12.85 -4.71 8.83
N GLN A 211 12.20 -5.07 7.72
CA GLN A 211 10.78 -4.74 7.52
C GLN A 211 9.94 -5.44 8.59
N ILE A 212 9.02 -4.68 9.17
CA ILE A 212 7.97 -5.16 10.06
C ILE A 212 6.62 -4.76 9.48
N TYR A 213 5.61 -5.56 9.82
CA TYR A 213 4.29 -5.49 9.22
C TYR A 213 3.24 -5.53 10.34
N ARG A 214 2.10 -4.90 10.11
CA ARG A 214 0.96 -4.87 11.03
C ARG A 214 -0.32 -5.01 10.23
N LEU A 215 -1.19 -5.93 10.64
CA LEU A 215 -2.50 -6.13 10.01
C LEU A 215 -3.56 -5.27 10.69
N ILE A 216 -4.40 -4.63 9.90
CA ILE A 216 -5.59 -3.91 10.36
C ILE A 216 -6.81 -4.51 9.67
N ARG A 217 -7.89 -4.76 10.42
CA ARG A 217 -9.19 -5.19 9.91
C ARG A 217 -10.17 -4.03 10.06
N CYS A 218 -10.88 -3.71 8.98
CA CYS A 218 -11.86 -2.63 8.91
C CYS A 218 -13.19 -3.18 8.38
N GLY A 219 -14.33 -2.69 8.88
CA GLY A 219 -15.65 -3.09 8.39
C GLY A 219 -16.11 -2.35 7.13
N SER A 220 -15.33 -1.40 6.60
CA SER A 220 -15.69 -0.63 5.42
C SER A 220 -14.46 -0.07 4.70
N ARG A 221 -14.65 0.28 3.42
CA ARG A 221 -13.64 0.97 2.60
C ARG A 221 -13.19 2.26 3.26
N ASP A 222 -14.13 3.11 3.70
CA ASP A 222 -13.80 4.41 4.25
C ASP A 222 -12.99 4.30 5.56
N ALA A 223 -13.26 3.29 6.38
CA ALA A 223 -12.45 3.00 7.55
C ALA A 223 -11.03 2.55 7.15
N ALA A 224 -10.90 1.65 6.17
CA ALA A 224 -9.60 1.20 5.66
C ALA A 224 -8.77 2.33 5.05
N VAL A 225 -9.42 3.23 4.29
CA VAL A 225 -8.80 4.43 3.71
C VAL A 225 -8.38 5.42 4.79
N ALA A 226 -9.19 5.61 5.84
CA ALA A 226 -8.83 6.43 7.00
C ALA A 226 -7.61 5.86 7.73
N GLU A 227 -7.56 4.55 7.95
CA GLU A 227 -6.40 3.89 8.58
C GLU A 227 -5.13 4.08 7.75
N ALA A 228 -5.19 3.90 6.43
CA ALA A 228 -4.05 4.18 5.55
C ALA A 228 -3.63 5.67 5.63
N PHE A 229 -4.59 6.60 5.63
CA PHE A 229 -4.34 8.03 5.73
C PHE A 229 -3.63 8.41 7.04
N TYR A 230 -4.13 7.95 8.18
CA TYR A 230 -3.54 8.28 9.48
C TYR A 230 -2.23 7.52 9.73
N ALA A 231 -2.13 6.26 9.34
CA ALA A 231 -0.90 5.49 9.47
C ALA A 231 0.25 6.11 8.65
N SER A 232 -0.02 6.51 7.41
CA SER A 232 0.99 7.17 6.58
C SER A 232 1.25 8.60 7.02
N GLY A 233 0.20 9.38 7.31
CA GLY A 233 0.32 10.79 7.67
C GLY A 233 0.96 11.02 9.04
N VAL A 234 0.36 10.45 10.08
CA VAL A 234 0.79 10.61 11.48
C VAL A 234 2.07 9.82 11.72
N ASN A 235 2.01 8.51 11.47
CA ASN A 235 3.08 7.61 11.90
C ASN A 235 4.20 7.48 10.87
N GLY A 236 3.94 7.80 9.61
CA GLY A 236 4.93 7.59 8.54
C GLY A 236 5.08 6.14 8.12
N TRP A 237 4.02 5.34 8.21
CA TRP A 237 4.04 3.93 7.81
C TRP A 237 3.46 3.76 6.42
N SER A 238 3.90 2.74 5.70
CA SER A 238 3.40 2.44 4.37
C SER A 238 2.17 1.54 4.44
N ALA A 239 1.16 1.77 3.61
CA ALA A 239 0.11 0.80 3.34
C ALA A 239 0.58 -0.08 2.16
N ALA A 240 1.02 -1.30 2.48
CA ALA A 240 1.75 -2.16 1.57
C ALA A 240 0.86 -3.13 0.79
N PHE A 241 -0.31 -3.47 1.29
CA PHE A 241 -1.28 -4.31 0.61
C PHE A 241 -2.67 -4.09 1.23
N SER A 242 -3.72 -4.30 0.45
CA SER A 242 -5.10 -4.30 0.94
C SER A 242 -5.99 -5.19 0.08
N CYS A 243 -6.91 -5.88 0.74
CA CYS A 243 -7.92 -6.72 0.10
C CYS A 243 -9.23 -6.68 0.88
N VAL A 244 -10.29 -7.19 0.26
CA VAL A 244 -11.62 -7.38 0.87
C VAL A 244 -12.05 -8.83 0.73
N MET A 245 -12.69 -9.34 1.76
CA MET A 245 -13.42 -10.62 1.74
C MET A 245 -14.71 -10.46 2.54
N ARG A 246 -15.61 -11.43 2.42
CA ARG A 246 -16.78 -11.50 3.30
C ARG A 246 -16.34 -11.86 4.73
N ALA A 247 -17.07 -11.36 5.73
CA ALA A 247 -16.72 -11.53 7.14
C ALA A 247 -16.95 -12.96 7.65
N ASP A 248 -17.85 -13.70 7.01
CA ASP A 248 -18.10 -15.12 7.26
C ASP A 248 -17.01 -16.03 6.69
N ASN A 249 -16.22 -15.54 5.74
CA ASN A 249 -15.10 -16.26 5.12
C ASN A 249 -13.78 -15.95 5.84
N GLU A 250 -13.71 -16.24 7.14
CA GLU A 250 -12.45 -16.13 7.88
C GLU A 250 -11.44 -17.14 7.34
N LEU A 251 -10.27 -16.67 6.89
CA LEU A 251 -9.16 -17.50 6.41
C LEU A 251 -8.45 -18.29 7.54
N GLU A 252 -9.13 -18.50 8.67
CA GLU A 252 -8.57 -19.18 9.84
C GLU A 252 -8.51 -20.70 9.60
N GLY A 253 -7.33 -21.18 9.20
CA GLY A 253 -6.93 -22.57 9.38
C GLY A 253 -7.54 -23.61 8.42
N SER A 254 -8.12 -23.22 7.28
CA SER A 254 -8.64 -24.17 6.30
C SER A 254 -7.93 -24.09 4.94
N GLU A 255 -7.80 -25.25 4.27
CA GLU A 255 -7.37 -25.42 2.88
C GLU A 255 -8.37 -24.82 1.86
N GLU A 256 -9.17 -23.82 2.24
CA GLU A 256 -10.12 -23.21 1.32
C GLU A 256 -9.37 -22.60 0.14
N LYS A 257 -9.81 -22.97 -1.06
CA LYS A 257 -9.19 -22.48 -2.29
C LYS A 257 -9.50 -21.00 -2.40
N ILE A 258 -8.49 -20.18 -2.19
CA ILE A 258 -8.63 -18.73 -2.34
C ILE A 258 -8.90 -18.42 -3.82
N LYS A 259 -10.06 -17.82 -4.09
CA LYS A 259 -10.48 -17.38 -5.42
C LYS A 259 -10.45 -15.87 -5.49
N ARG A 260 -9.59 -15.32 -6.35
CA ARG A 260 -9.64 -13.90 -6.65
C ARG A 260 -10.93 -13.60 -7.41
N VAL A 261 -11.70 -12.62 -6.96
CA VAL A 261 -12.79 -12.03 -7.75
C VAL A 261 -12.30 -10.78 -8.47
N ASP A 262 -12.79 -10.57 -9.69
CA ASP A 262 -12.38 -9.45 -10.53
C ASP A 262 -13.09 -8.15 -10.15
N GLU A 263 -14.35 -8.23 -9.71
CA GLU A 263 -15.18 -7.10 -9.33
C GLU A 263 -15.65 -7.21 -7.87
N LEU A 264 -15.79 -6.08 -7.17
CA LEU A 264 -16.14 -6.07 -5.75
C LEU A 264 -17.52 -6.68 -5.47
N TRP A 265 -18.50 -6.39 -6.33
CA TRP A 265 -19.88 -6.86 -6.18
C TRP A 265 -20.00 -8.39 -6.23
N MET A 266 -19.03 -9.10 -6.81
CA MET A 266 -19.01 -10.57 -6.83
C MET A 266 -18.86 -11.18 -5.43
N LEU A 267 -18.50 -10.39 -4.41
CA LEU A 267 -18.53 -10.82 -3.01
C LEU A 267 -19.95 -10.85 -2.42
N GLY A 268 -20.89 -10.08 -2.98
CA GLY A 268 -22.28 -10.06 -2.54
C GLY A 268 -23.13 -11.18 -3.16
N GLU A 269 -22.58 -11.94 -4.10
CA GLU A 269 -23.29 -13.07 -4.69
C GLU A 269 -23.22 -14.30 -3.78
N GLU A 270 -24.30 -15.09 -3.79
CA GLU A 270 -24.35 -16.37 -3.09
C GLU A 270 -23.33 -17.37 -3.69
N ASP A 271 -22.84 -18.27 -2.85
CA ASP A 271 -21.82 -19.25 -3.23
C ASP A 271 -22.39 -20.38 -4.08
N GLU A 272 -21.97 -20.47 -5.35
CA GLU A 272 -22.20 -21.64 -6.20
C GLU A 272 -21.19 -22.77 -5.89
N GLU A 273 -20.05 -22.43 -5.28
CA GLU A 273 -18.95 -23.34 -4.92
C GLU A 273 -18.60 -23.15 -3.42
N ASP A 274 -19.20 -23.97 -2.55
CA ASP A 274 -19.11 -23.90 -1.07
C ASP A 274 -17.68 -24.01 -0.47
N ASP A 275 -16.64 -24.29 -1.27
CA ASP A 275 -15.28 -24.63 -0.79
C ASP A 275 -14.20 -23.56 -1.06
N CYS A 276 -14.58 -22.33 -1.46
CA CYS A 276 -13.61 -21.30 -1.89
C CYS A 276 -13.81 -19.93 -1.22
N THR A 277 -12.82 -19.48 -0.45
CA THR A 277 -12.79 -18.09 0.04
C THR A 277 -12.59 -17.10 -1.12
N ARG A 278 -13.58 -16.25 -1.39
CA ARG A 278 -13.47 -15.17 -2.39
C ARG A 278 -12.77 -13.94 -1.81
N VAL A 279 -11.80 -13.41 -2.56
CA VAL A 279 -11.04 -12.22 -2.15
C VAL A 279 -10.93 -11.22 -3.30
N PHE A 280 -11.25 -9.96 -3.03
CA PHE A 280 -11.11 -8.85 -3.96
C PHE A 280 -9.85 -8.02 -3.66
N PHE A 281 -8.99 -7.81 -4.67
CA PHE A 281 -7.77 -7.01 -4.60
C PHE A 281 -7.26 -6.51 -5.97
#